data_AF-A0A8H7HWC6-F1
#
_entry.id   AF-A0A8H7HWC6-F1
#
_cell.length_a   1.000
_cell.length_b   1.000
_cell.length_c   1.000
_cell.angle_alpha   90.00
_cell.angle_beta   90.00
_cell.angle_gamma   90.00
#
_symmetry.space_group_name_H-M   'P 1'
#
loop_
_entity.id
_entity.type
_entity.pdbx_description
1 polymer ?
#
loop_
_entity_poly.entity_id
_entity_poly.type
_entity_poly.pdbx_seq_one_letter_code
_entity_poly.pdbx_strand_id
1 'polypeptide(L)'
;MSLLARSAARQTLALRQNIGRRSVHFENTLNNNTPFSYQNKAAFAFKVTAFLGTGFAIPFIATYYQVRDLESFVMSSSSSTAGRNMYSRDSTPATDISPPGSDDFVLPPPSEETLRRRAQSDRASTEIGNRMLKGWAMLAEECPNDSCWAIPLVRFPRARPGAEPDPRKECVICGTIYVNNENGQLVAQRATPSRTTTAPQPQSNPVRATNVPTPQPIPRTITPKASSLNTTIPPPSIVGPSTTADRTPVVQNIPKAPAASLFGSAEEALSGALEALSQRLVQVSLGTDINTKQIRDTAETMETVMRALDTARKLREGN
;
A
#
# COMPACT_ATOMS: atom_id res chain seq x y z
N MET A 1 6.63 62.88 18.63
CA MET A 1 6.05 61.62 18.07
C MET A 1 6.05 60.53 19.13
N SER A 2 4.90 60.37 19.77
CA SER A 2 4.29 59.17 20.40
C SER A 2 5.16 58.12 21.10
N LEU A 3 5.37 58.29 22.43
CA LEU A 3 5.77 57.21 23.35
C LEU A 3 4.58 56.49 24.02
N LEU A 4 3.34 56.87 23.70
CA LEU A 4 2.12 56.30 24.30
C LEU A 4 1.56 55.06 23.56
N ALA A 5 2.13 54.66 22.42
CA ALA A 5 1.59 53.58 21.59
C ALA A 5 2.12 52.16 21.92
N ARG A 6 3.06 52.01 22.86
CA ARG A 6 3.69 50.70 23.17
C ARG A 6 3.08 49.95 24.36
N SER A 7 2.18 50.55 25.13
CA SER A 7 1.57 49.89 26.30
C SER A 7 0.33 49.06 25.97
N ALA A 8 -0.39 49.34 24.88
CA ALA A 8 -1.63 48.63 24.54
C ALA A 8 -1.40 47.22 23.90
N ALA A 9 -0.24 46.97 23.31
CA ALA A 9 0.03 45.70 22.61
C ALA A 9 0.42 44.53 23.55
N ARG A 10 0.67 44.78 24.84
CA ARG A 10 1.03 43.73 25.81
C ARG A 10 -0.17 43.17 26.59
N GLN A 11 -1.32 43.84 26.58
CA GLN A 11 -2.50 43.37 27.31
C GLN A 11 -3.36 42.38 26.50
N THR A 12 -3.24 42.33 25.17
CA THR A 12 -4.05 41.41 24.34
C THR A 12 -3.49 39.99 24.24
N LEU A 13 -2.24 39.73 24.64
CA LEU A 13 -1.66 38.38 24.67
C LEU A 13 -1.95 37.61 25.95
N ALA A 14 -2.27 38.29 27.06
CA ALA A 14 -2.54 37.63 28.35
C ALA A 14 -3.97 37.03 28.43
N LEU A 15 -4.93 37.55 27.65
CA LEU A 15 -6.32 37.06 27.66
C LEU A 15 -6.59 35.90 26.69
N ARG A 16 -5.66 35.58 25.79
CA ARG A 16 -5.83 34.47 24.82
C ARG A 16 -5.31 33.12 25.29
N GLN A 17 -4.65 33.05 26.45
CA GLN A 17 -4.12 31.78 26.98
C GLN A 17 -5.14 30.97 27.78
N ASN A 18 -6.33 31.50 28.06
CA ASN A 18 -7.27 30.87 29.01
C ASN A 18 -8.48 30.15 28.38
N ILE A 19 -8.54 30.00 27.05
CA ILE A 19 -9.70 29.39 26.34
C ILE A 19 -9.40 27.97 25.80
N GLY A 20 -8.17 27.45 25.93
CA GLY A 20 -7.75 26.24 25.21
C GLY A 20 -7.37 25.01 26.03
N ARG A 21 -7.46 25.02 27.36
CA ARG A 21 -7.11 23.85 28.18
C ARG A 21 -8.26 23.48 29.11
N ARG A 22 -9.35 22.97 28.52
CA ARG A 22 -10.10 21.93 29.20
C ARG A 22 -9.15 20.74 29.29
N SER A 23 -8.36 20.69 30.37
CA SER A 23 -7.66 19.48 30.79
C SER A 23 -8.75 18.47 31.12
N VAL A 24 -9.29 17.81 30.10
CA VAL A 24 -10.09 16.63 30.27
C VAL A 24 -9.10 15.58 30.78
N HIS A 25 -9.00 15.50 32.10
CA HIS A 25 -8.22 14.48 32.76
C HIS A 25 -8.96 13.17 32.50
N PHE A 26 -8.53 12.44 31.47
CA PHE A 26 -9.02 11.10 31.20
C PHE A 26 -8.43 10.19 32.27
N GLU A 27 -9.22 9.89 33.29
CA GLU A 27 -8.89 8.88 34.30
C GLU A 27 -8.70 7.54 33.58
N ASN A 28 -7.45 7.16 33.31
CA ASN A 28 -7.09 5.86 32.71
C ASN A 28 -7.11 4.77 33.79
N THR A 29 -8.26 4.65 34.48
CA THR A 29 -8.50 3.59 35.43
C THR A 29 -9.14 2.41 34.71
N LEU A 30 -8.66 1.20 35.00
CA LEU A 30 -9.29 -0.04 34.53
C LEU A 30 -10.77 0.00 34.95
N ASN A 31 -11.68 -0.11 33.97
CA ASN A 31 -13.14 -0.05 34.11
C ASN A 31 -13.82 1.35 34.03
N ASN A 32 -13.12 2.40 33.59
CA ASN A 32 -13.73 3.73 33.34
C ASN A 32 -13.59 4.20 31.87
N ASN A 33 -13.24 3.27 30.98
CA ASN A 33 -12.96 3.49 29.56
C ASN A 33 -14.17 3.24 28.65
N THR A 34 -15.31 2.83 29.20
CA THR A 34 -16.56 2.68 28.43
C THR A 34 -17.66 3.54 29.07
N PRO A 35 -18.67 3.98 28.29
CA PRO A 35 -19.75 4.82 28.81
C PRO A 35 -20.68 4.10 29.80
N PHE A 36 -20.36 2.87 30.21
CA PHE A 36 -21.13 2.05 31.14
C PHE A 36 -20.28 1.74 32.37
N SER A 37 -20.81 2.05 33.56
CA SER A 37 -20.16 1.66 34.82
C SER A 37 -20.26 0.15 35.05
N TYR A 38 -19.15 -0.48 35.42
CA TYR A 38 -19.03 -1.92 35.71
C TYR A 38 -19.23 -2.28 37.18
N GLN A 39 -19.48 -1.31 38.07
CA GLN A 39 -19.50 -1.56 39.52
C GLN A 39 -20.55 -2.59 39.94
N ASN A 40 -21.68 -2.67 39.23
CA ASN A 40 -22.73 -3.64 39.49
C ASN A 40 -22.96 -4.51 38.26
N LYS A 41 -22.57 -5.79 38.35
CA LYS A 41 -22.66 -6.77 37.25
C LYS A 41 -24.09 -6.96 36.75
N ALA A 42 -25.09 -6.93 37.64
CA ALA A 42 -26.49 -7.09 37.27
C ALA A 42 -27.01 -5.85 36.53
N ALA A 43 -26.68 -4.65 37.02
CA ALA A 43 -27.05 -3.41 36.35
C ALA A 43 -26.37 -3.27 34.98
N PHE A 44 -25.11 -3.70 34.87
CA PHE A 44 -24.39 -3.74 33.60
C PHE A 44 -25.04 -4.71 32.62
N ALA A 45 -25.33 -5.95 33.04
CA ALA A 45 -25.98 -6.95 32.21
C ALA A 45 -27.36 -6.46 31.71
N PHE A 46 -28.16 -5.86 32.60
CA PHE A 46 -29.46 -5.29 32.23
C PHE A 46 -29.31 -4.20 31.16
N LYS A 47 -28.36 -3.27 31.33
CA LYS A 47 -28.11 -2.18 30.37
C LYS A 47 -27.66 -2.71 29.00
N VAL A 48 -26.75 -3.67 28.97
CA VAL A 48 -26.26 -4.28 27.72
C VAL A 48 -27.38 -5.03 27.02
N THR A 49 -28.17 -5.82 27.74
CA THR A 49 -29.31 -6.55 27.19
C THR A 49 -30.39 -5.61 26.66
N ALA A 50 -30.69 -4.52 27.37
CA ALA A 50 -31.63 -3.52 26.89
C ALA A 50 -31.13 -2.82 25.62
N PHE A 51 -29.85 -2.42 25.57
CA PHE A 51 -29.25 -1.77 24.40
C PHE A 51 -29.25 -2.68 23.17
N LEU A 52 -28.82 -3.94 23.31
CA LEU A 52 -28.79 -4.89 22.20
C LEU A 52 -30.19 -5.37 21.82
N GLY A 53 -31.05 -5.62 22.82
CA GLY A 53 -32.42 -6.07 22.60
C GLY A 53 -33.29 -5.04 21.89
N THR A 54 -33.17 -3.76 22.26
CA THR A 54 -33.86 -2.67 21.56
C THR A 54 -33.35 -2.50 20.13
N GLY A 55 -32.03 -2.49 19.93
CA GLY A 55 -31.43 -2.45 18.59
C GLY A 55 -31.90 -3.59 17.68
N PHE A 56 -32.02 -4.81 18.23
CA PHE A 56 -32.49 -5.99 17.51
C PHE A 56 -34.00 -5.96 17.25
N ALA A 57 -34.81 -5.35 18.11
CA ALA A 57 -36.26 -5.29 17.98
C ALA A 57 -36.75 -4.23 16.96
N ILE A 58 -35.94 -3.21 16.66
CA ILE A 58 -36.32 -2.10 15.76
C ILE A 58 -36.81 -2.58 14.37
N PRO A 59 -36.10 -3.48 13.65
CA PRO A 59 -36.57 -3.95 12.35
C PRO A 59 -37.93 -4.66 12.42
N PHE A 60 -38.17 -5.45 13.46
CA PHE A 60 -39.43 -6.18 13.63
C PHE A 60 -40.60 -5.24 13.92
N ILE A 61 -40.40 -4.26 14.79
CA ILE A 61 -41.40 -3.22 15.06
C ILE A 61 -41.68 -2.43 13.78
N ALA A 62 -40.66 -2.07 13.01
CA ALA A 62 -40.83 -1.39 11.73
C ALA A 62 -41.64 -2.24 10.73
N THR A 63 -41.37 -3.55 10.62
CA THR A 63 -42.17 -4.44 9.76
C THR A 63 -43.61 -4.58 10.23
N TYR A 64 -43.84 -4.61 11.55
CA TYR A 64 -45.19 -4.69 12.11
C TYR A 64 -46.02 -3.45 11.73
N TYR A 65 -45.45 -2.25 11.85
CA TYR A 65 -46.12 -1.02 11.41
C TYR A 65 -46.32 -0.98 9.90
N GLN A 66 -45.32 -1.40 9.10
CA GLN A 66 -45.46 -1.46 7.64
C GLN A 66 -46.59 -2.39 7.20
N VAL A 67 -46.76 -3.55 7.85
CA VAL A 67 -47.85 -4.49 7.55
C VAL A 67 -49.20 -3.93 7.99
N ARG A 68 -49.29 -3.25 9.14
CA ARG A 68 -50.54 -2.61 9.59
C ARG A 68 -50.95 -1.43 8.72
N ASP A 69 -50.01 -0.62 8.26
CA ASP A 69 -50.30 0.48 7.33
C ASP A 69 -50.76 -0.07 5.97
N LEU A 70 -50.26 -1.23 5.53
CA LEU A 70 -50.74 -1.91 4.34
C LEU A 70 -52.19 -2.40 4.46
N GLU A 71 -52.65 -2.87 5.63
CA GLU A 71 -54.08 -3.22 5.80
C GLU A 71 -55.00 -1.99 5.64
N SER A 72 -54.54 -0.80 6.04
CA SER A 72 -55.30 0.44 5.83
C SER A 72 -55.37 0.88 4.36
N PHE A 73 -54.33 0.55 3.57
CA PHE A 73 -54.25 0.91 2.15
C PHE A 73 -54.88 -0.14 1.21
N VAL A 74 -54.84 -1.43 1.60
CA VAL A 74 -55.41 -2.55 0.84
C VAL A 74 -56.94 -2.51 0.83
N MET A 75 -57.60 -1.94 1.84
CA MET A 75 -59.07 -1.75 1.79
C MET A 75 -59.51 -0.59 0.87
N SER A 76 -58.57 0.25 0.40
CA SER A 76 -58.86 1.41 -0.46
C SER A 76 -58.39 1.25 -1.92
N SER A 77 -57.72 0.14 -2.26
CA SER A 77 -57.03 0.00 -3.55
C SER A 77 -57.44 -1.25 -4.33
N SER A 78 -58.75 -1.50 -4.46
CA SER A 78 -59.29 -2.33 -5.54
C SER A 78 -59.35 -1.53 -6.84
N SER A 79 -58.20 -1.18 -7.41
CA SER A 79 -58.00 -0.90 -8.84
C SER A 79 -56.65 -0.23 -9.07
N SER A 80 -55.74 -0.97 -9.69
CA SER A 80 -54.84 -0.56 -10.78
C SER A 80 -53.48 -1.27 -10.68
N THR A 81 -53.37 -2.28 -11.53
CA THR A 81 -52.15 -2.98 -11.89
C THR A 81 -51.23 -2.02 -12.64
N ALA A 82 -50.06 -1.69 -12.09
CA ALA A 82 -48.93 -1.19 -12.87
C ALA A 82 -47.62 -1.43 -12.10
N GLY A 83 -46.67 -2.06 -12.79
CA GLY A 83 -45.44 -2.63 -12.24
C GLY A 83 -44.55 -1.63 -11.50
N ARG A 84 -43.92 -2.11 -10.43
CA ARG A 84 -42.87 -1.39 -9.72
C ARG A 84 -41.53 -2.11 -9.90
N ASN A 85 -40.69 -1.50 -10.72
CA ASN A 85 -39.25 -1.70 -10.74
C ASN A 85 -38.68 -1.46 -9.34
N MET A 86 -37.84 -2.39 -8.85
CA MET A 86 -37.05 -2.22 -7.64
C MET A 86 -36.00 -1.13 -7.87
N TYR A 87 -36.28 0.08 -7.36
CA TYR A 87 -35.29 1.13 -7.24
C TYR A 87 -34.31 0.78 -6.11
N SER A 88 -33.05 0.53 -6.48
CA SER A 88 -31.91 0.69 -5.58
C SER A 88 -31.96 2.07 -4.95
N ARG A 89 -31.94 2.11 -3.62
CA ARG A 89 -31.87 3.34 -2.84
C ARG A 89 -30.46 3.91 -2.93
N ASP A 90 -30.22 4.74 -3.94
CA ASP A 90 -29.14 5.71 -3.92
C ASP A 90 -29.33 6.62 -2.70
N SER A 91 -28.40 6.49 -1.75
CA SER A 91 -28.39 7.25 -0.51
C SER A 91 -27.65 8.57 -0.70
N THR A 92 -28.21 9.44 -1.54
CA THR A 92 -28.02 10.89 -1.48
C THR A 92 -29.31 11.54 -1.99
N PRO A 93 -30.03 12.33 -1.19
CA PRO A 93 -31.18 13.09 -1.69
C PRO A 93 -30.70 14.02 -2.82
N ALA A 94 -31.46 14.10 -3.90
CA ALA A 94 -31.22 15.05 -4.98
C ALA A 94 -31.44 16.48 -4.46
N THR A 95 -30.38 17.12 -3.99
CA THR A 95 -30.35 18.58 -3.84
C THR A 95 -30.17 19.20 -5.22
N ASP A 96 -31.28 19.31 -5.95
CA ASP A 96 -31.39 20.03 -7.22
C ASP A 96 -31.61 21.53 -6.96
N ILE A 97 -30.69 22.13 -6.22
CA ILE A 97 -30.58 23.58 -6.00
C ILE A 97 -29.20 23.99 -6.48
N SER A 98 -28.99 23.88 -7.79
CA SER A 98 -27.97 24.68 -8.46
C SER A 98 -28.49 26.13 -8.44
N PRO A 99 -27.84 27.07 -7.74
CA PRO A 99 -28.23 28.47 -7.81
C PRO A 99 -28.12 28.93 -9.27
N PRO A 100 -29.14 29.59 -9.85
CA PRO A 100 -29.02 30.17 -11.17
C PRO A 100 -27.96 31.28 -11.12
N GLY A 101 -26.73 30.98 -11.55
CA GLY A 101 -25.62 31.93 -11.58
C GLY A 101 -24.29 31.45 -10.99
N SER A 102 -24.14 30.18 -10.60
CA SER A 102 -22.78 29.65 -10.34
C SER A 102 -22.10 29.40 -11.68
N ASP A 103 -21.20 30.30 -12.07
CA ASP A 103 -20.23 30.07 -13.15
C ASP A 103 -19.72 28.63 -13.06
N ASP A 104 -19.79 27.89 -14.17
CA ASP A 104 -19.25 26.54 -14.29
C ASP A 104 -17.86 26.51 -13.63
N PHE A 105 -17.76 25.82 -12.50
CA PHE A 105 -16.51 25.69 -11.77
C PHE A 105 -15.61 24.75 -12.55
N VAL A 106 -15.04 25.26 -13.63
CA VAL A 106 -14.02 24.57 -14.42
C VAL A 106 -12.81 24.46 -13.53
N LEU A 107 -12.64 23.29 -12.92
CA LEU A 107 -11.43 22.95 -12.17
C LEU A 107 -10.24 23.22 -13.09
N PRO A 108 -9.29 24.08 -12.68
CA PRO A 108 -8.10 24.31 -13.48
C PRO A 108 -7.42 22.97 -13.75
N PRO A 109 -6.87 22.77 -14.97
CA PRO A 109 -6.22 21.52 -15.32
C PRO A 109 -5.17 21.18 -14.27
N PRO A 110 -5.08 19.90 -13.82
CA PRO A 110 -4.20 19.52 -12.74
C PRO A 110 -2.75 19.89 -13.08
N SER A 111 -2.10 20.64 -12.20
CA SER A 111 -0.69 20.99 -12.36
C SER A 111 0.18 19.73 -12.38
N GLU A 112 1.30 19.78 -13.10
CA GLU A 112 2.24 18.66 -13.19
C GLU A 112 2.73 18.19 -11.81
N GLU A 113 2.93 19.11 -10.87
CA GLU A 113 3.31 18.80 -9.48
C GLU A 113 2.24 17.95 -8.78
N THR A 114 0.96 18.26 -8.99
CA THR A 114 -0.14 17.50 -8.40
C THR A 114 -0.18 16.08 -8.93
N LEU A 115 0.06 15.90 -10.23
CA LEU A 115 0.14 14.57 -10.86
C LEU A 115 1.31 13.76 -10.28
N ARG A 116 2.48 14.38 -10.09
CA ARG A 116 3.65 13.73 -9.46
C ARG A 116 3.37 13.32 -8.01
N ARG A 117 2.70 14.18 -7.22
CA ARG A 117 2.30 13.87 -5.85
C ARG A 117 1.34 12.69 -5.78
N ARG A 118 0.34 12.63 -6.66
CA ARG A 118 -0.59 11.49 -6.74
C ARG A 118 0.12 10.20 -7.12
N ALA A 119 0.92 10.23 -8.19
CA ALA A 119 1.67 9.06 -8.64
C ALA A 119 2.63 8.52 -7.56
N GLN A 120 3.28 9.41 -6.79
CA GLN A 120 4.12 8.99 -5.65
C GLN A 120 3.29 8.35 -4.53
N SER A 121 2.15 8.97 -4.18
CA SER A 121 1.24 8.44 -3.15
C SER A 121 0.68 7.06 -3.52
N ASP A 122 0.30 6.85 -4.78
CA ASP A 122 -0.21 5.57 -5.27
C ASP A 122 0.86 4.47 -5.19
N ARG A 123 2.09 4.81 -5.60
CA ARG A 123 3.23 3.91 -5.47
C ARG A 123 3.53 3.58 -4.01
N ALA A 124 3.48 4.58 -3.13
CA ALA A 124 3.71 4.38 -1.70
C ALA A 124 2.66 3.47 -1.08
N SER A 125 1.39 3.68 -1.41
CA SER A 125 0.25 2.89 -0.92
C SER A 125 0.38 1.41 -1.31
N THR A 126 0.80 1.16 -2.56
CA THR A 126 1.04 -0.20 -3.06
C THR A 126 2.17 -0.90 -2.30
N GLU A 127 3.31 -0.23 -2.10
CA GLU A 127 4.45 -0.79 -1.36
C GLU A 127 4.14 -1.00 0.12
N ILE A 128 3.42 -0.08 0.74
CA ILE A 128 2.96 -0.22 2.13
C ILE A 128 2.05 -1.45 2.26
N GLY A 129 1.09 -1.62 1.36
CA GLY A 129 0.20 -2.79 1.34
C GLY A 129 0.99 -4.10 1.24
N ASN A 130 1.96 -4.17 0.32
CA ASN A 130 2.83 -5.32 0.15
C ASN A 130 3.68 -5.63 1.41
N ARG A 131 4.14 -4.60 2.13
CA ARG A 131 4.89 -4.76 3.37
C ARG A 131 3.99 -5.16 4.54
N MET A 132 2.77 -4.64 4.62
CA MET A 132 1.79 -5.06 5.64
C MET A 132 1.47 -6.55 5.54
N LEU A 133 1.32 -7.08 4.33
CA LEU A 133 1.15 -8.52 4.10
C LEU A 133 2.35 -9.35 4.59
N LYS A 134 3.55 -8.76 4.64
CA LYS A 134 4.77 -9.35 5.21
C LYS A 134 4.91 -9.13 6.72
N GLY A 135 3.87 -8.61 7.38
CA GLY A 135 3.85 -8.36 8.82
C GLY A 135 4.52 -7.05 9.25
N TRP A 136 4.84 -6.15 8.32
CA TRP A 136 5.27 -4.79 8.65
C TRP A 136 4.09 -3.99 9.19
N ALA A 137 4.38 -2.92 9.93
CA ALA A 137 3.35 -2.04 10.43
C ALA A 137 3.64 -0.58 10.07
N MET A 138 2.60 0.13 9.66
CA MET A 138 2.63 1.57 9.45
C MET A 138 2.73 2.30 10.79
N LEU A 139 3.46 3.41 10.80
CA LEU A 139 3.61 4.31 11.93
C LEU A 139 2.90 5.63 11.64
N ALA A 140 2.56 6.37 12.70
CA ALA A 140 1.94 7.69 12.61
C ALA A 140 2.95 8.81 12.27
N GLU A 141 4.18 8.45 11.91
CA GLU A 141 5.26 9.38 11.61
C GLU A 141 5.50 9.43 10.11
N GLU A 142 5.69 10.63 9.58
CA GLU A 142 5.91 10.88 8.15
C GLU A 142 7.40 11.01 7.83
N CYS A 143 7.75 10.75 6.58
CA CYS A 143 9.13 10.89 6.10
C CYS A 143 9.55 12.37 6.10
N PRO A 144 10.65 12.76 6.77
CA PRO A 144 11.11 14.16 6.83
C PRO A 144 11.83 14.64 5.56
N ASN A 145 11.85 13.83 4.49
CA ASN A 145 12.49 14.20 3.23
C ASN A 145 11.53 15.01 2.35
N ASP A 146 11.95 16.20 1.90
CA ASP A 146 11.16 17.09 1.04
C ASP A 146 10.78 16.46 -0.31
N SER A 147 11.51 15.44 -0.76
CA SER A 147 11.18 14.71 -2.00
C SER A 147 10.06 13.68 -1.82
N CYS A 148 9.64 13.39 -0.57
CA CYS A 148 8.62 12.42 -0.23
C CYS A 148 7.43 13.15 0.40
N TRP A 149 6.33 13.30 -0.34
CA TRP A 149 5.19 14.08 0.11
C TRP A 149 4.30 13.30 1.07
N ALA A 150 4.43 13.57 2.38
CA ALA A 150 3.60 13.02 3.46
C ALA A 150 3.52 11.48 3.46
N ILE A 151 4.64 10.81 3.12
CA ILE A 151 4.70 9.35 3.07
C ILE A 151 4.92 8.80 4.49
N PRO A 152 4.02 7.96 5.03
CA PRO A 152 4.19 7.39 6.37
C PRO A 152 5.34 6.39 6.42
N LEU A 153 6.05 6.39 7.54
CA LEU A 153 7.12 5.44 7.82
C LEU A 153 6.54 4.08 8.23
N VAL A 154 7.27 3.01 7.91
CA VAL A 154 6.91 1.64 8.28
C VAL A 154 7.99 1.02 9.16
N ARG A 155 7.60 0.17 10.12
CA ARG A 155 8.53 -0.63 10.93
C ARG A 155 8.61 -2.07 10.44
N PHE A 156 9.77 -2.68 10.67
CA PHE A 156 10.05 -4.08 10.39
C PHE A 156 9.10 -5.03 11.17
N PRO A 157 8.84 -6.24 10.62
CA PRO A 157 8.00 -7.23 11.27
C PRO A 157 8.65 -7.69 12.58
N ARG A 158 7.83 -7.95 13.60
CA ARG A 158 8.33 -8.45 14.88
C ARG A 158 8.86 -9.87 14.71
N ALA A 159 10.06 -10.14 15.22
CA ALA A 159 10.66 -11.48 15.16
C ALA A 159 9.82 -12.55 15.89
N ARG A 160 9.16 -12.17 16.99
CA ARG A 160 8.24 -13.03 17.75
C ARG A 160 7.03 -12.22 18.26
N PRO A 161 5.85 -12.84 18.43
CA PRO A 161 4.73 -12.21 19.12
C PRO A 161 5.16 -11.79 20.54
N GLY A 162 5.08 -10.49 20.82
CA GLY A 162 5.52 -9.91 22.11
C GLY A 162 6.98 -9.43 22.16
N ALA A 163 7.77 -9.63 21.10
CA ALA A 163 9.09 -9.00 21.00
C ALA A 163 8.96 -7.47 20.87
N GLU A 164 9.91 -6.76 21.46
CA GLU A 164 10.01 -5.31 21.33
C GLU A 164 10.10 -4.91 19.85
N PRO A 165 9.37 -3.88 19.39
CA PRO A 165 9.46 -3.42 18.02
C PRO A 165 10.87 -2.90 17.72
N ASP A 166 11.39 -3.21 16.54
CA ASP A 166 12.65 -2.60 16.08
C ASP A 166 12.52 -1.07 16.07
N PRO A 167 13.53 -0.32 16.58
CA PRO A 167 13.50 1.15 16.60
C PRO A 167 13.67 1.76 15.21
N ARG A 168 14.00 0.94 14.21
CA ARG A 168 14.25 1.33 12.83
C ARG A 168 12.93 1.46 12.08
N LYS A 169 12.76 2.61 11.44
CA LYS A 169 11.59 3.00 10.67
C LYS A 169 12.06 3.32 9.26
N GLU A 170 11.39 2.85 8.23
CA GLU A 170 11.84 3.03 6.85
C GLU A 170 10.77 3.76 6.04
N CYS A 171 11.19 4.66 5.15
CA CYS A 171 10.31 5.20 4.13
C CYS A 171 10.29 4.27 2.91
N VAL A 172 9.10 3.86 2.47
CA VAL A 172 8.93 2.93 1.34
C VAL A 172 9.34 3.49 -0.02
N ILE A 173 9.43 4.82 -0.17
CA ILE A 173 9.76 5.48 -1.44
C ILE A 173 11.25 5.74 -1.57
N CYS A 174 11.87 6.39 -0.58
CA CYS A 174 13.30 6.70 -0.62
C CYS A 174 14.20 5.61 -0.02
N GLY A 175 13.64 4.65 0.72
CA GLY A 175 14.39 3.59 1.39
C GLY A 175 15.24 4.06 2.58
N THR A 176 15.15 5.34 2.95
CA THR A 176 15.90 5.88 4.09
C THR A 176 15.36 5.30 5.39
N ILE A 177 16.27 4.82 6.24
CA ILE A 177 15.96 4.32 7.57
C ILE A 177 16.16 5.45 8.58
N TYR A 178 15.16 5.67 9.41
CA TYR A 178 15.12 6.62 10.50
C TYR A 178 15.07 5.89 11.84
N VAL A 179 15.67 6.50 12.84
CA VAL A 179 15.57 6.10 14.25
C VAL A 179 15.22 7.31 15.09
N ASN A 180 14.50 7.09 16.18
CA ASN A 180 14.23 8.14 17.15
C ASN A 180 15.48 8.38 18.00
N ASN A 181 15.91 9.63 18.06
CA ASN A 181 16.90 10.06 19.05
C ASN A 181 16.25 10.16 20.45
N GLU A 182 17.09 10.36 21.47
CA GLU A 182 16.68 10.60 22.87
C GLU A 182 15.67 11.74 23.03
N ASN A 183 15.70 12.74 22.13
CA ASN A 183 14.77 13.86 22.10
C ASN A 183 13.44 13.55 21.38
N GLY A 184 13.22 12.32 20.92
CA GLY A 184 12.04 11.92 20.13
C GLY A 184 12.06 12.39 18.67
N GLN A 185 13.15 13.01 18.22
CA GLN A 185 13.29 13.50 16.83
C GLN A 185 13.81 12.38 15.91
N LEU A 186 13.23 12.30 14.71
CA LEU A 186 13.63 11.35 13.67
C LEU A 186 14.94 11.77 13.03
N VAL A 187 15.95 10.90 13.11
CA VAL A 187 17.24 11.11 12.45
C VAL A 187 17.52 10.00 11.46
N ALA A 188 17.92 10.39 10.26
CA ALA A 188 18.27 9.48 9.20
C ALA A 188 19.56 8.73 9.56
N GLN A 189 19.50 7.40 9.62
CA GLN A 189 20.70 6.57 9.62
C GLN A 189 21.28 6.59 8.21
N ARG A 190 22.35 7.37 8.03
CA ARG A 190 23.17 7.29 6.84
C ARG A 190 23.71 5.86 6.76
N ALA A 191 23.36 5.13 5.71
CA ALA A 191 24.00 3.85 5.43
C ALA A 191 25.49 4.13 5.23
N THR A 192 26.30 3.87 6.26
CA THR A 192 27.75 3.90 6.12
C THR A 192 28.10 2.81 5.10
N PRO A 193 28.65 3.13 3.92
CA PRO A 193 29.23 2.11 3.08
C PRO A 193 30.46 1.58 3.82
N SER A 194 30.33 0.41 4.44
CA SER A 194 31.46 -0.33 5.01
C SER A 194 32.38 -0.80 3.87
N ARG A 195 33.26 0.08 3.39
CA ARG A 195 34.59 -0.20 2.83
C ARG A 195 35.22 1.08 2.28
N THR A 196 36.12 1.67 3.06
CA THR A 196 37.47 1.98 2.62
C THR A 196 38.34 2.02 3.87
N THR A 197 39.17 0.99 3.99
CA THR A 197 40.40 1.00 4.78
C THR A 197 41.25 2.17 4.29
N THR A 198 41.12 3.33 4.93
CA THR A 198 42.19 4.32 4.89
C THR A 198 43.09 4.02 6.09
N ALA A 199 44.30 3.61 5.77
CA ALA A 199 45.37 3.28 6.70
C ALA A 199 45.65 4.43 7.70
N PRO A 200 46.29 4.13 8.85
CA PRO A 200 46.64 5.14 9.85
C PRO A 200 47.60 6.18 9.25
N GLN A 201 47.30 7.46 9.48
CA GLN A 201 48.26 8.55 9.25
C GLN A 201 49.56 8.28 10.02
N PRO A 202 50.74 8.45 9.39
CA PRO A 202 52.00 8.52 10.13
C PRO A 202 52.05 9.83 10.92
N GLN A 203 52.05 9.72 12.25
CA GLN A 203 52.45 10.81 13.14
C GLN A 203 53.94 11.09 12.93
N SER A 204 54.27 12.29 12.46
CA SER A 204 55.61 12.86 12.60
C SER A 204 55.73 13.52 13.97
N ASN A 205 56.50 12.92 14.88
CA ASN A 205 57.20 13.66 15.94
C ASN A 205 58.51 12.95 16.32
N PRO A 206 59.60 13.68 16.60
CA PRO A 206 60.94 13.14 16.62
C PRO A 206 61.36 12.56 17.98
N VAL A 207 61.94 11.36 17.91
CA VAL A 207 63.14 10.84 18.60
C VAL A 207 63.47 11.42 19.99
N ARG A 208 63.34 10.58 21.02
CA ARG A 208 64.39 10.45 22.05
C ARG A 208 64.43 9.03 22.63
N ALA A 209 65.58 8.39 22.45
CA ALA A 209 65.94 7.06 22.94
C ALA A 209 65.99 6.99 24.47
N THR A 210 65.75 5.80 25.05
CA THR A 210 66.59 5.18 26.09
C THR A 210 66.24 3.68 26.21
N ASN A 211 67.31 2.91 26.41
CA ASN A 211 67.49 1.45 26.38
C ASN A 211 66.78 0.66 27.51
N VAL A 212 66.71 -0.68 27.34
CA VAL A 212 67.13 -1.78 28.28
C VAL A 212 66.18 -3.01 28.22
N PRO A 213 66.69 -4.27 28.40
CA PRO A 213 66.28 -5.46 27.64
C PRO A 213 65.52 -6.57 28.42
N THR A 214 64.92 -7.49 27.65
CA THR A 214 64.82 -8.98 27.75
C THR A 214 64.72 -9.63 29.15
N PRO A 215 63.74 -10.54 29.40
CA PRO A 215 63.99 -11.98 29.20
C PRO A 215 62.81 -12.84 28.66
N GLN A 216 63.16 -13.86 27.85
CA GLN A 216 62.39 -15.10 27.57
C GLN A 216 62.36 -16.04 28.83
N PRO A 217 61.76 -17.27 28.91
CA PRO A 217 61.35 -18.22 27.83
C PRO A 217 60.14 -19.19 28.08
N ILE A 218 59.95 -20.10 27.10
CA ILE A 218 59.36 -21.48 27.08
C ILE A 218 57.82 -21.74 27.01
N PRO A 219 57.38 -22.92 26.49
CA PRO A 219 56.33 -23.03 25.46
C PRO A 219 55.16 -23.93 25.91
N ARG A 220 54.12 -24.11 25.09
CA ARG A 220 53.33 -25.36 25.06
C ARG A 220 52.43 -25.50 23.84
N THR A 221 52.78 -26.52 23.07
CA THR A 221 52.05 -27.31 22.09
C THR A 221 50.65 -27.75 22.55
N ILE A 222 49.61 -27.55 21.72
CA ILE A 222 48.53 -28.53 21.51
C ILE A 222 47.96 -28.40 20.07
N THR A 223 48.20 -29.44 19.27
CA THR A 223 47.52 -29.84 18.01
C THR A 223 46.09 -30.38 18.27
N PRO A 224 45.31 -30.93 17.31
CA PRO A 224 45.06 -30.61 15.89
C PRO A 224 43.53 -30.49 15.59
N LYS A 225 43.13 -30.03 14.39
CA LYS A 225 41.82 -30.38 13.82
C LYS A 225 41.89 -30.54 12.29
N ALA A 226 41.94 -31.81 11.86
CA ALA A 226 41.45 -32.28 10.57
C ALA A 226 39.90 -32.22 10.58
N SER A 227 39.13 -32.15 9.50
CA SER A 227 39.33 -32.59 8.12
C SER A 227 38.41 -31.77 7.21
N SER A 228 38.90 -31.34 6.04
CA SER A 228 38.08 -30.97 4.88
C SER A 228 38.18 -32.10 3.86
N LEU A 229 37.06 -32.71 3.50
CA LEU A 229 36.97 -33.65 2.38
C LEU A 229 36.33 -32.92 1.20
N ASN A 230 37.19 -32.50 0.27
CA ASN A 230 36.85 -32.29 -1.13
C ASN A 230 36.75 -33.66 -1.81
N THR A 231 35.71 -33.86 -2.63
CA THR A 231 35.62 -35.00 -3.54
C THR A 231 35.36 -34.49 -4.96
N THR A 232 36.12 -35.07 -5.89
CA THR A 232 36.40 -34.68 -7.26
C THR A 232 36.05 -35.87 -8.18
N ILE A 233 35.13 -35.67 -9.16
CA ILE A 233 35.10 -36.17 -10.58
C ILE A 233 34.95 -37.72 -10.79
N PRO A 234 34.15 -38.29 -11.76
CA PRO A 234 34.21 -38.08 -13.23
C PRO A 234 32.89 -38.09 -14.06
N PRO A 235 32.98 -37.83 -15.40
CA PRO A 235 31.84 -37.60 -16.31
C PRO A 235 31.48 -38.82 -17.17
N PRO A 236 30.39 -38.73 -17.97
CA PRO A 236 30.38 -39.37 -19.28
C PRO A 236 29.97 -38.45 -20.45
N SER A 237 30.52 -38.82 -21.60
CA SER A 237 30.58 -38.17 -22.90
C SER A 237 29.33 -38.33 -23.80
N ILE A 238 29.11 -37.30 -24.65
CA ILE A 238 28.77 -37.33 -26.10
C ILE A 238 27.48 -38.07 -26.50
N VAL A 239 26.47 -37.42 -27.10
CA VAL A 239 26.28 -37.23 -28.56
C VAL A 239 25.38 -35.99 -28.82
N GLY A 240 25.83 -35.09 -29.72
CA GLY A 240 25.05 -33.97 -30.27
C GLY A 240 24.08 -34.38 -31.40
N PRO A 241 23.38 -33.42 -32.03
CA PRO A 241 24.08 -32.60 -33.01
C PRO A 241 23.80 -31.09 -32.91
N SER A 242 24.83 -30.38 -33.33
CA SER A 242 24.98 -28.94 -33.47
C SER A 242 24.03 -28.34 -34.51
N THR A 243 23.51 -27.15 -34.23
CA THR A 243 23.66 -26.00 -35.15
C THR A 243 23.75 -24.71 -34.36
N THR A 244 24.84 -24.02 -34.66
CA THR A 244 25.37 -22.72 -34.23
C THR A 244 24.50 -21.52 -34.64
N ALA A 245 24.86 -20.38 -34.01
CA ALA A 245 24.56 -18.99 -34.37
C ALA A 245 23.24 -18.42 -33.84
N ASP A 246 23.10 -17.13 -33.56
CA ASP A 246 23.99 -16.02 -33.21
C ASP A 246 23.01 -14.90 -32.79
N ARG A 247 23.39 -14.06 -31.84
CA ARG A 247 22.58 -12.92 -31.44
C ARG A 247 22.61 -11.88 -32.55
N THR A 248 21.46 -11.58 -33.15
CA THR A 248 21.16 -10.26 -33.70
C THR A 248 19.67 -9.93 -33.54
N PRO A 249 19.31 -8.65 -33.32
CA PRO A 249 17.93 -8.22 -33.23
C PRO A 249 17.33 -8.11 -34.64
N VAL A 250 16.29 -8.90 -34.92
CA VAL A 250 15.54 -8.78 -36.17
C VAL A 250 14.62 -7.56 -36.08
N VAL A 251 15.06 -6.48 -36.73
CA VAL A 251 14.17 -5.45 -37.27
C VAL A 251 13.35 -6.13 -38.37
N GLN A 252 12.07 -6.39 -38.12
CA GLN A 252 11.16 -6.93 -39.13
C GLN A 252 10.60 -5.77 -39.96
N ASN A 253 11.04 -5.71 -41.21
CA ASN A 253 10.52 -4.84 -42.26
C ASN A 253 9.04 -5.14 -42.53
N ILE A 254 8.24 -4.07 -42.56
CA ILE A 254 6.84 -4.06 -42.99
C ILE A 254 6.79 -4.09 -44.53
N PRO A 255 6.09 -5.05 -45.18
CA PRO A 255 5.75 -4.93 -46.58
C PRO A 255 4.56 -3.98 -46.74
N LYS A 256 4.77 -2.89 -47.49
CA LYS A 256 3.73 -1.98 -47.96
C LYS A 256 3.05 -2.61 -49.18
N ALA A 257 1.84 -3.13 -49.03
CA ALA A 257 0.95 -3.61 -50.09
C ALA A 257 -0.52 -3.21 -49.79
N PRO A 258 -1.42 -3.19 -50.79
CA PRO A 258 -2.50 -2.22 -50.90
C PRO A 258 -3.73 -2.49 -50.02
N ALA A 259 -4.40 -1.42 -49.62
CA ALA A 259 -5.31 -1.30 -48.48
C ALA A 259 -6.73 -1.90 -48.63
N ALA A 260 -6.96 -2.92 -49.45
CA ALA A 260 -8.32 -3.41 -49.72
C ALA A 260 -8.64 -4.84 -49.24
N SER A 261 -7.68 -5.58 -48.67
CA SER A 261 -7.92 -6.92 -48.08
C SER A 261 -7.35 -7.10 -46.67
N LEU A 262 -6.98 -6.00 -46.00
CA LEU A 262 -6.19 -6.00 -44.76
C LEU A 262 -6.95 -6.55 -43.53
N PHE A 263 -8.28 -6.51 -43.52
CA PHE A 263 -9.07 -6.81 -42.33
C PHE A 263 -9.35 -8.31 -42.12
N GLY A 264 -9.41 -9.11 -43.20
CA GLY A 264 -9.59 -10.56 -43.09
C GLY A 264 -8.40 -11.23 -42.40
N SER A 265 -7.18 -10.79 -42.73
CA SER A 265 -5.94 -11.31 -42.13
C SER A 265 -5.80 -10.93 -40.64
N ALA A 266 -6.32 -9.75 -40.24
CA ALA A 266 -6.30 -9.34 -38.84
C ALA A 266 -7.27 -10.15 -37.98
N GLU A 267 -8.49 -10.41 -38.44
CA GLU A 267 -9.46 -11.24 -37.69
C GLU A 267 -8.97 -12.68 -37.53
N GLU A 268 -8.38 -13.27 -38.57
CA GLU A 268 -7.77 -14.61 -38.51
C GLU A 268 -6.59 -14.64 -37.52
N ALA A 269 -5.72 -13.62 -37.54
CA ALA A 269 -4.60 -13.51 -36.61
C ALA A 269 -5.06 -13.35 -35.15
N LEU A 270 -6.09 -12.52 -34.89
CA LEU A 270 -6.65 -12.36 -33.55
C LEU A 270 -7.39 -13.62 -33.07
N SER A 271 -8.09 -14.32 -33.97
CA SER A 271 -8.76 -15.59 -33.65
C SER A 271 -7.73 -16.67 -33.28
N GLY A 272 -6.64 -16.77 -34.05
CA GLY A 272 -5.53 -17.67 -33.73
C GLY A 272 -4.81 -17.32 -32.42
N ALA A 273 -4.69 -16.03 -32.09
CA ALA A 273 -4.13 -15.60 -30.81
C ALA A 273 -5.04 -16.01 -29.63
N LEU A 274 -6.36 -15.93 -29.80
CA LEU A 274 -7.33 -16.34 -28.78
C LEU A 274 -7.31 -17.87 -28.55
N GLU A 275 -7.18 -18.64 -29.63
CA GLU A 275 -6.96 -20.10 -29.58
C GLU A 275 -5.67 -20.46 -28.83
N ALA A 276 -4.56 -19.75 -29.11
CA ALA A 276 -3.30 -20.00 -28.42
C ALA A 276 -3.36 -19.63 -26.93
N LEU A 277 -4.05 -18.54 -26.58
CA LEU A 277 -4.25 -18.12 -25.19
C LEU A 277 -5.15 -19.10 -24.41
N SER A 278 -6.19 -19.63 -25.05
CA SER A 278 -7.08 -20.62 -24.42
C SER A 278 -6.33 -21.93 -24.13
N GLN A 279 -5.51 -22.41 -25.09
CA GLN A 279 -4.66 -23.59 -24.89
C GLN A 279 -3.64 -23.38 -23.76
N ARG A 280 -3.06 -22.18 -23.68
CA ARG A 280 -2.14 -21.82 -22.59
C ARG A 280 -2.84 -21.82 -21.23
N LEU A 281 -4.08 -21.33 -21.15
CA LEU A 281 -4.86 -21.32 -19.92
C LEU A 281 -5.19 -22.75 -19.44
N VAL A 282 -5.50 -23.66 -20.37
CA VAL A 282 -5.67 -25.09 -20.07
C VAL A 282 -4.38 -25.69 -19.52
N GLN A 283 -3.22 -25.42 -20.14
CA GLN A 283 -1.92 -25.90 -19.65
C GLN A 283 -1.59 -25.38 -18.25
N VAL A 284 -1.84 -24.10 -17.98
CA VAL A 284 -1.63 -23.49 -16.65
C VAL A 284 -2.58 -24.09 -15.62
N SER A 285 -3.81 -24.43 -16.00
CA SER A 285 -4.79 -25.05 -15.09
C SER A 285 -4.48 -26.51 -14.71
N LEU A 286 -3.72 -27.22 -15.56
CA LEU A 286 -3.30 -28.60 -15.31
C LEU A 286 -2.00 -28.70 -14.51
N GLY A 287 -1.27 -27.59 -14.33
CA GLY A 287 -0.06 -27.53 -13.51
C GLY A 287 -0.37 -27.64 -12.02
N THR A 288 0.51 -28.32 -11.26
CA THR A 288 0.39 -28.47 -9.80
C THR A 288 0.72 -27.19 -9.02
N ASP A 289 1.35 -26.21 -9.67
CA ASP A 289 1.68 -24.89 -9.10
C ASP A 289 0.87 -23.80 -9.79
N ILE A 290 -0.30 -23.51 -9.23
CA ILE A 290 -1.26 -22.53 -9.78
C ILE A 290 -0.75 -21.12 -9.47
N ASN A 291 -0.01 -20.54 -10.41
CA ASN A 291 0.39 -19.15 -10.34
C ASN A 291 -0.79 -18.23 -10.66
N THR A 292 -1.48 -17.76 -9.62
CA THR A 292 -2.67 -16.88 -9.71
C THR A 292 -2.42 -15.60 -10.50
N LYS A 293 -1.18 -15.11 -10.53
CA LYS A 293 -0.80 -13.93 -11.30
C LYS A 293 -0.79 -14.21 -12.80
N GLN A 294 -0.23 -15.34 -13.23
CA GLN A 294 -0.22 -15.72 -14.65
C GLN A 294 -1.62 -15.98 -15.21
N ILE A 295 -2.51 -16.56 -14.39
CA ILE A 295 -3.91 -16.77 -14.79
C ILE A 295 -4.62 -15.43 -14.98
N ARG A 296 -4.43 -14.49 -14.04
CA ARG A 296 -4.99 -13.13 -14.14
C ARG A 296 -4.47 -12.42 -15.39
N ASP A 297 -3.15 -12.41 -15.61
CA ASP A 297 -2.54 -11.74 -16.75
C ASP A 297 -3.04 -12.36 -18.08
N THR A 298 -3.19 -13.69 -18.14
CA THR A 298 -3.72 -14.39 -19.33
C THR A 298 -5.19 -14.02 -19.58
N ALA A 299 -6.02 -13.96 -18.54
CA ALA A 299 -7.43 -13.57 -18.65
C ALA A 299 -7.61 -12.12 -19.14
N GLU A 300 -6.79 -11.19 -18.63
CA GLU A 300 -6.81 -9.78 -19.04
C GLU A 300 -6.40 -9.61 -20.52
N THR A 301 -5.40 -10.38 -20.97
CA THR A 301 -5.02 -10.39 -22.39
C THR A 301 -6.13 -10.96 -23.29
N MET A 302 -6.83 -12.02 -22.86
CA MET A 302 -7.97 -12.57 -23.62
C MET A 302 -9.11 -11.55 -23.74
N GLU A 303 -9.42 -10.83 -22.66
CA GLU A 303 -10.44 -9.77 -22.68
C GLU A 303 -10.07 -8.65 -23.66
N THR A 304 -8.81 -8.25 -23.67
CA THR A 304 -8.30 -7.22 -24.60
C THR A 304 -8.41 -7.67 -26.06
N VAL A 305 -8.05 -8.92 -26.36
CA VAL A 305 -8.16 -9.50 -27.71
C VAL A 305 -9.63 -9.61 -28.15
N MET A 306 -10.54 -10.01 -27.26
CA MET A 306 -11.98 -10.07 -27.56
C MET A 306 -12.57 -8.69 -27.87
N ARG A 307 -12.21 -7.66 -27.10
CA ARG A 307 -12.63 -6.28 -27.40
C ARG A 307 -12.10 -5.81 -28.74
N ALA A 308 -10.83 -6.10 -29.04
CA ALA A 308 -10.23 -5.76 -30.33
C ALA A 308 -10.96 -6.44 -31.51
N LEU A 309 -11.33 -7.72 -31.37
CA LEU A 309 -12.14 -8.44 -32.35
C LEU A 309 -13.53 -7.81 -32.55
N ASP A 310 -14.22 -7.45 -31.47
CA ASP A 310 -15.54 -6.79 -31.56
C ASP A 310 -15.45 -5.43 -32.26
N THR A 311 -14.40 -4.65 -31.97
CA THR A 311 -14.16 -3.39 -32.68
C THR A 311 -13.86 -3.60 -34.16
N ALA A 312 -13.09 -4.63 -34.51
CA ALA A 312 -12.79 -4.95 -35.90
C ALA A 312 -14.06 -5.37 -36.67
N ARG A 313 -14.97 -6.12 -36.04
CA ARG A 313 -16.26 -6.51 -36.64
C ARG A 313 -17.20 -5.33 -36.82
N LYS A 314 -17.31 -4.45 -35.81
CA LYS A 314 -18.12 -3.23 -35.91
C LYS A 314 -17.66 -2.30 -37.02
N LEU A 315 -16.34 -2.17 -37.21
CA LEU A 315 -15.79 -1.38 -38.31
C LEU A 315 -16.06 -1.99 -39.69
N ARG A 316 -16.23 -3.32 -39.77
CA ARG A 316 -16.60 -4.01 -41.02
C ARG A 316 -18.08 -3.84 -41.36
N GLU A 317 -18.97 -3.87 -40.37
CA GLU A 317 -20.42 -3.76 -40.59
C GLU A 317 -20.89 -2.33 -40.86
N GLY A 318 -20.12 -1.33 -40.44
CA GLY A 318 -20.41 0.09 -40.66
C GLY A 318 -19.96 0.67 -42.00
N ASN A 319 -19.46 -0.15 -42.93
CA ASN A 319 -18.91 0.27 -44.22
C ASN A 319 -19.48 -0.57 -45.36
#